data_AF-A0A3M1IMG9-F1
#
_entry.id   AF-A0A3M1IMG9-F1
#
_cell.length_a   1.000
_cell.length_b   1.000
_cell.length_c   1.000
_cell.angle_alpha   90.00
_cell.angle_beta   90.00
_cell.angle_gamma   90.00
#
_symmetry.space_group_name_H-M   'P 1'
#
loop_
_entity.id
_entity.type
_entity.pdbx_description
1 polymer ?
#
loop_
_entity_poly.entity_id
_entity_poly.type
_entity_poly.pdbx_seq_one_letter_code
_entity_poly.pdbx_strand_id
1 'polypeptide(L)'
;PWSDRLELSVPPGDCRVLAIRPAVDHPQVLSTSRHVTQGVVDLRWEHWDAAEGILSGESDLVGGDPYELRIVLPESPSLKPGTVELVRAPEQVTAVLDQQGRLVRVRLTSPGNLRLRWRVKFAPAN
;
A
#
# COMPACT_ATOMS: atom_id res chain seq x y z
N PRO A 1 8.57 11.19 -11.13
CA PRO A 1 9.41 10.97 -9.93
C PRO A 1 10.38 12.15 -9.67
N TRP A 2 10.85 12.34 -8.44
CA TRP A 2 11.97 13.27 -8.16
C TRP A 2 13.30 12.56 -8.41
N SER A 3 14.28 13.28 -8.96
CA SER A 3 15.57 12.70 -9.35
C SER A 3 16.79 13.37 -8.71
N ASP A 4 16.60 14.43 -7.91
CA ASP A 4 17.72 15.21 -7.39
C ASP A 4 17.40 15.80 -6.01
N ARG A 5 16.57 16.86 -5.97
CA ARG A 5 16.29 17.61 -4.74
C ARG A 5 14.81 17.67 -4.41
N LEU A 6 14.48 17.44 -3.13
CA LEU A 6 13.18 17.72 -2.53
C LEU A 6 13.35 18.83 -1.49
N GLU A 7 12.75 19.99 -1.74
CA GLU A 7 12.73 21.12 -0.79
C GLU A 7 11.35 21.23 -0.15
N LEU A 8 11.33 21.39 1.18
CA LEU A 8 10.10 21.58 1.96
C LEU A 8 10.33 22.64 3.03
N SER A 9 9.37 23.54 3.20
CA SER A 9 9.35 24.48 4.33
C SER A 9 8.65 23.84 5.54
N VAL A 10 9.27 23.96 6.72
CA VAL A 10 8.72 23.50 8.00
C VAL A 10 8.60 24.71 8.94
N PRO A 11 7.39 25.28 9.10
CA PRO A 11 7.17 26.41 10.00
C PRO A 11 7.51 26.09 11.48
N PRO A 12 7.67 27.11 12.34
CA PRO A 12 7.80 26.90 13.77
C PRO A 12 6.60 26.13 14.34
N GLY A 13 6.87 25.05 15.08
CA GLY A 13 5.84 24.19 15.68
C GLY A 13 5.29 23.09 14.77
N ASP A 14 5.75 23.00 13.52
CA ASP A 14 5.29 22.01 12.55
C ASP A 14 6.22 20.80 12.43
N CYS A 15 5.67 19.69 11.92
CA CYS A 15 6.44 18.54 11.45
C CYS A 15 6.02 18.17 10.02
N ARG A 16 6.97 17.64 9.24
CA ARG A 16 6.71 16.98 7.96
C ARG A 16 7.34 15.61 8.02
N VAL A 17 6.55 14.58 7.72
CA VAL A 17 7.01 13.19 7.70
C VAL A 17 6.81 12.65 6.29
N LEU A 18 7.86 12.07 5.73
CA LEU A 18 7.89 11.60 4.35
C LEU A 18 8.19 10.11 4.34
N ALA A 19 7.46 9.37 3.52
CA ALA A 19 7.87 8.05 3.06
C ALA A 19 8.48 8.19 1.66
N ILE A 20 9.75 7.81 1.52
CA ILE A 20 10.48 7.85 0.26
C ILE A 20 10.99 6.44 -0.03
N ARG A 21 10.79 5.98 -1.26
CA ARG A 21 11.30 4.71 -1.77
C ARG A 21 11.89 4.91 -3.17
N PRO A 22 12.91 4.12 -3.56
CA PRO A 22 13.39 4.11 -4.93
C PRO A 22 12.24 3.87 -5.92
N ALA A 23 12.25 4.59 -7.03
CA ALA A 23 11.35 4.28 -8.14
C ALA A 23 11.79 2.95 -8.75
N VAL A 24 10.83 2.04 -8.91
CA VAL A 24 11.01 0.73 -9.53
C VAL A 24 9.93 0.53 -10.60
N ASP A 25 10.09 -0.50 -11.41
CA ASP A 25 9.23 -0.85 -12.55
C ASP A 25 8.04 -1.74 -12.16
N HIS A 26 7.71 -1.82 -10.87
CA HIS A 26 6.60 -2.60 -10.35
C HIS A 26 5.83 -1.88 -9.24
N PRO A 27 4.60 -2.34 -8.89
CA PRO A 27 3.85 -1.79 -7.78
C PRO A 27 4.58 -1.96 -6.44
N GLN A 28 4.48 -0.96 -5.56
CA GLN A 28 5.03 -1.02 -4.19
C GLN A 28 4.18 -0.21 -3.20
N VAL A 29 4.13 -0.66 -1.95
CA VAL A 29 3.52 0.07 -0.84
C VAL A 29 4.43 1.24 -0.45
N LEU A 30 3.90 2.45 -0.60
CA LEU A 30 4.55 3.68 -0.13
C LEU A 30 4.30 3.94 1.35
N SER A 31 3.09 3.64 1.83
CA SER A 31 2.64 4.06 3.15
C SER A 31 1.38 3.31 3.56
N THR A 32 1.06 3.38 4.84
CA THR A 32 -0.19 2.87 5.41
C THR A 32 -0.90 3.98 6.19
N SER A 33 -2.20 3.85 6.47
CA SER A 33 -2.91 4.80 7.35
C SER A 33 -2.49 4.68 8.82
N ARG A 34 -1.75 3.63 9.17
CA ARG A 34 -1.44 3.31 10.54
C ARG A 34 -0.08 3.92 10.91
N HIS A 35 -0.10 4.72 11.97
CA HIS A 35 1.05 5.44 12.50
C HIS A 35 1.64 6.51 11.56
N VAL A 36 2.21 7.55 12.18
CA VAL A 36 2.97 8.57 11.45
C VAL A 36 4.19 7.98 10.73
N THR A 37 4.65 6.79 11.14
CA THR A 37 5.81 6.06 10.60
C THR A 37 5.55 5.34 9.27
N GLN A 38 4.38 5.52 8.64
CA GLN A 38 4.13 5.15 7.24
C GLN A 38 4.36 3.65 6.93
N GLY A 39 3.84 2.74 7.76
CA GLY A 39 3.93 1.29 7.51
C GLY A 39 5.09 0.58 8.21
N VAL A 40 6.07 1.29 8.79
CA VAL A 40 7.24 0.67 9.47
C VAL A 40 6.85 -0.29 10.61
N VAL A 41 5.72 -0.05 11.29
CA VAL A 41 5.32 -0.84 12.48
C VAL A 41 4.39 -1.99 12.09
N ASP A 42 3.54 -1.75 11.10
CA ASP A 42 2.36 -2.55 10.81
C ASP A 42 2.47 -3.37 9.52
N LEU A 43 3.24 -2.92 8.53
CA LEU A 43 3.56 -3.71 7.34
C LEU A 43 4.79 -4.57 7.63
N ARG A 44 4.57 -5.86 7.85
CA ARG A 44 5.61 -6.81 8.26
C ARG A 44 6.44 -7.30 7.09
N TRP A 45 5.81 -7.44 5.94
CA TRP A 45 6.42 -8.03 4.76
C TRP A 45 5.70 -7.56 3.50
N GLU A 46 6.47 -7.44 2.42
CA GLU A 46 6.03 -7.08 1.08
C GLU A 46 6.86 -7.88 0.07
N HIS A 47 6.22 -8.37 -0.99
CA HIS A 47 6.90 -9.03 -2.10
C HIS A 47 6.14 -8.85 -3.41
N TRP A 48 6.88 -8.49 -4.45
CA TRP A 48 6.41 -8.46 -5.82
C TRP A 48 6.79 -9.75 -6.55
N ASP A 49 5.80 -10.45 -7.08
CA ASP A 49 5.96 -11.57 -8.00
C ASP A 49 5.70 -11.07 -9.43
N ALA A 50 6.78 -10.91 -10.19
CA ALA A 50 6.72 -10.42 -11.57
C ALA A 50 6.10 -11.43 -12.55
N ALA A 51 6.21 -12.73 -12.29
CA ALA A 51 5.68 -13.76 -13.17
C ALA A 51 4.14 -13.80 -13.09
N GLU A 52 3.61 -13.66 -11.88
CA GLU A 52 2.16 -13.68 -11.64
C GLU A 52 1.51 -12.29 -11.71
N GLY A 53 2.33 -11.23 -11.65
CA GLY A 53 1.86 -9.86 -11.58
C GLY A 53 1.16 -9.57 -10.24
N ILE A 54 1.70 -10.07 -9.13
CA ILE A 54 1.06 -10.01 -7.81
C ILE A 54 1.94 -9.30 -6.79
N LEU A 55 1.42 -8.26 -6.16
CA LEU A 55 2.01 -7.68 -4.95
C LEU A 55 1.36 -8.34 -3.73
N SER A 56 2.16 -8.97 -2.88
CA SER A 56 1.70 -9.60 -1.66
C SER A 56 2.29 -8.91 -0.44
N GLY A 57 1.58 -8.95 0.68
CA GLY A 57 2.09 -8.45 1.94
C GLY A 57 1.40 -9.04 3.16
N GLU A 58 1.96 -8.75 4.32
CA GLU A 58 1.39 -9.11 5.62
C GLU A 58 1.31 -7.86 6.51
N SER A 59 0.11 -7.55 6.99
CA SER A 59 -0.18 -6.37 7.80
C SER A 59 -0.82 -6.75 9.13
N ASP A 60 -0.44 -6.06 10.21
CA ASP A 60 -1.16 -6.12 11.48
C ASP A 60 -2.30 -5.09 11.47
N LEU A 61 -3.54 -5.54 11.59
CA LEU A 61 -4.76 -4.71 11.64
C LEU A 61 -5.24 -4.55 13.09
N VAL A 62 -5.94 -3.44 13.36
CA VAL A 62 -6.68 -3.20 14.62
C VAL A 62 -8.17 -3.38 14.36
N GLY A 63 -8.85 -4.09 15.25
CA GLY A 63 -10.29 -4.26 15.17
C GLY A 63 -11.02 -2.93 15.25
N GLY A 64 -11.95 -2.69 14.31
CA GLY A 64 -12.77 -1.47 14.27
C GLY A 64 -12.07 -0.23 13.70
N ASP A 65 -10.80 -0.32 13.30
CA ASP A 65 -10.06 0.79 12.69
C ASP A 65 -9.68 0.45 11.22
N PRO A 66 -10.25 1.13 10.22
CA PRO A 66 -9.93 0.88 8.82
C PRO A 66 -8.44 1.10 8.50
N TYR A 67 -7.83 0.06 7.96
CA TYR A 67 -6.43 0.05 7.57
C TYR A 67 -6.29 0.30 6.07
N GLU A 68 -5.54 1.32 5.67
CA GLU A 68 -5.37 1.68 4.26
C GLU A 68 -3.93 1.47 3.82
N LEU A 69 -3.72 0.59 2.84
CA LEU A 69 -2.48 0.48 2.08
C LEU A 69 -2.48 1.51 0.96
N ARG A 70 -1.37 2.23 0.78
CA ARG A 70 -1.15 3.16 -0.32
C ARG A 70 -0.06 2.60 -1.22
N ILE A 71 -0.47 2.01 -2.33
CA ILE A 71 0.39 1.37 -3.31
C ILE A 71 0.60 2.33 -4.48
N VAL A 72 1.84 2.53 -4.90
CA VAL A 72 2.14 3.29 -6.11
C VAL A 72 2.45 2.35 -7.26
N LEU A 73 1.90 2.65 -8.43
CA LEU A 73 2.19 2.00 -9.68
C LEU A 73 3.43 2.63 -10.34
N PRO A 74 4.23 1.85 -11.07
CA PRO A 74 5.38 2.39 -11.80
C PRO A 74 4.92 3.38 -12.88
N GLU A 75 5.85 4.22 -13.35
CA GLU A 75 5.57 5.10 -14.50
C GLU A 75 5.57 4.33 -15.82
N SER A 76 6.38 3.27 -15.89
CA SER A 76 6.39 2.28 -16.97
C SER A 76 6.80 0.92 -16.38
N PRO A 77 6.14 -0.18 -16.76
CA PRO A 77 4.98 -0.26 -17.67
C PRO A 77 3.70 0.32 -17.05
N SER A 78 2.74 0.70 -17.89
CA SER A 78 1.42 1.12 -17.39
C SER A 78 0.66 -0.10 -16.85
N LEU A 79 0.31 -0.06 -15.56
CA LEU A 79 -0.39 -1.14 -14.87
C LEU A 79 -1.76 -0.66 -14.36
N LYS A 80 -2.67 -1.61 -14.16
CA LYS A 80 -3.93 -1.42 -13.45
C LYS A 80 -4.09 -2.49 -12.37
N PRO A 81 -4.61 -2.15 -11.18
CA PRO A 81 -4.98 -3.13 -10.18
C PRO A 81 -6.18 -3.95 -10.66
N GLY A 82 -6.18 -5.22 -10.28
CA GLY A 82 -7.29 -6.13 -10.39
C GLY A 82 -7.82 -6.50 -9.01
N THR A 83 -8.04 -7.79 -8.79
CA THR A 83 -8.64 -8.30 -7.56
C THR A 83 -7.69 -8.21 -6.36
N VAL A 84 -8.26 -7.88 -5.20
CA VAL A 84 -7.61 -8.02 -3.89
C VAL A 84 -8.05 -9.35 -3.28
N GLU A 85 -7.09 -10.21 -2.96
CA GLU A 85 -7.31 -11.49 -2.30
C GLU A 85 -6.86 -11.39 -0.84
N LEU A 86 -7.69 -11.85 0.09
CA LEU A 86 -7.39 -11.92 1.52
C LEU A 86 -7.14 -13.39 1.91
N VAL A 87 -5.90 -13.70 2.27
CA VAL A 87 -5.47 -15.09 2.46
C VAL A 87 -5.91 -15.58 3.84
N ARG A 88 -6.82 -16.56 3.86
CA ARG A 88 -7.35 -17.19 5.10
C ARG A 88 -7.93 -16.16 6.08
N ALA A 89 -8.56 -15.10 5.57
CA ALA A 89 -9.22 -14.09 6.38
C ALA A 89 -10.60 -14.56 6.85
N PRO A 90 -11.06 -14.17 8.05
CA PRO A 90 -12.46 -14.33 8.45
C PRO A 90 -13.41 -13.64 7.47
N GLU A 91 -14.63 -14.17 7.30
CA GLU A 91 -15.62 -13.65 6.35
C GLU A 91 -16.00 -12.18 6.59
N GLN A 92 -15.87 -11.71 7.83
CA GLN A 92 -16.17 -10.32 8.20
C GLN A 92 -15.07 -9.34 7.80
N VAL A 93 -13.90 -9.82 7.34
CA VAL A 93 -12.81 -8.97 6.89
C VAL A 93 -13.03 -8.62 5.43
N THR A 94 -13.08 -7.33 5.14
CA THR A 94 -13.39 -6.81 3.81
C THR A 94 -12.23 -6.01 3.24
N ALA A 95 -12.08 -6.03 1.91
CA ALA A 95 -11.17 -5.18 1.17
C ALA A 95 -11.92 -4.32 0.15
N VAL A 96 -11.61 -3.04 0.09
CA VAL A 96 -12.09 -2.12 -0.94
C VAL A 96 -10.90 -1.50 -1.65
N LEU A 97 -10.89 -1.55 -2.97
CA LEU A 97 -9.83 -0.97 -3.80
C LEU A 97 -10.34 0.27 -4.53
N ASP A 98 -9.53 1.32 -4.51
CA ASP A 98 -9.72 2.55 -5.30
C ASP A 98 -8.40 2.90 -6.01
N GLN A 99 -8.49 3.53 -7.18
CA GLN A 99 -7.33 3.98 -7.93
C GLN A 99 -7.50 5.43 -8.40
N GLN A 100 -6.47 6.25 -8.13
CA GLN A 100 -6.36 7.61 -8.61
C GLN A 100 -5.01 7.80 -9.31
N GLY A 101 -5.03 7.80 -10.64
CA GLY A 101 -3.80 7.81 -11.44
C GLY A 101 -2.93 6.60 -11.10
N ARG A 102 -1.69 6.85 -10.64
CA ARG A 102 -0.75 5.80 -10.21
C ARG A 102 -0.91 5.40 -8.74
N LEU A 103 -1.79 6.03 -7.98
CA LEU A 103 -2.00 5.68 -6.58
C LEU A 103 -3.17 4.71 -6.45
N VAL A 104 -2.90 3.51 -5.94
CA VAL A 104 -3.88 2.49 -5.59
C VAL A 104 -4.04 2.48 -4.07
N ARG A 105 -5.28 2.59 -3.60
CA ARG A 105 -5.62 2.54 -2.18
C ARG A 105 -6.40 1.26 -1.92
N VAL A 106 -5.90 0.44 -1.01
CA VAL A 106 -6.60 -0.76 -0.54
C VAL A 106 -6.99 -0.56 0.91
N ARG A 107 -8.30 -0.42 1.17
CA ARG A 107 -8.85 -0.29 2.52
C ARG A 107 -9.30 -1.65 3.02
N LEU A 108 -8.68 -2.09 4.10
CA LEU A 108 -8.93 -3.33 4.81
C LEU A 108 -9.68 -3.02 6.10
N THR A 109 -10.79 -3.72 6.36
CA THR A 109 -11.56 -3.55 7.60
C THR A 109 -11.72 -4.89 8.28
N SER A 110 -11.45 -4.95 9.58
CA SER A 110 -11.59 -6.17 10.40
C SER A 110 -12.33 -5.83 11.70
N PRO A 111 -13.23 -6.70 12.20
CA PRO A 111 -13.88 -6.48 13.49
C PRO A 111 -12.95 -6.71 14.69
N GLY A 112 -11.84 -7.43 14.49
CA GLY A 112 -10.87 -7.75 15.54
C GLY A 112 -9.42 -7.50 15.10
N ASN A 113 -8.51 -7.49 16.06
CA ASN A 113 -7.08 -7.44 15.77
C ASN A 113 -6.68 -8.69 14.99
N LEU A 114 -5.99 -8.51 13.88
CA LEU A 114 -5.68 -9.61 12.98
C LEU A 114 -4.36 -9.35 12.27
N ARG A 115 -3.53 -10.38 12.16
CA ARG A 115 -2.45 -10.42 11.18
C ARG A 115 -3.00 -10.94 9.86
N LEU A 116 -3.04 -10.09 8.86
CA LEU A 116 -3.70 -10.36 7.58
C LEU A 116 -2.67 -10.42 6.46
N ARG A 117 -2.66 -11.54 5.74
CA ARG A 117 -1.97 -11.65 4.45
C ARG A 117 -2.92 -11.24 3.33
N TRP A 118 -2.42 -10.40 2.46
CA TRP A 118 -3.16 -9.86 1.33
C TRP A 118 -2.35 -10.00 0.05
N ARG A 119 -3.06 -10.08 -1.09
CA ARG A 119 -2.47 -10.11 -2.43
C ARG A 119 -3.28 -9.19 -3.33
N VAL A 120 -2.60 -8.40 -4.15
CA VAL A 120 -3.22 -7.54 -5.15
C VAL A 120 -2.66 -7.94 -6.49
N LYS A 121 -3.54 -8.37 -7.40
CA LYS A 121 -3.16 -8.69 -8.78
C LYS A 121 -3.09 -7.40 -9.59
N PHE A 122 -2.11 -7.29 -10.47
CA PHE A 122 -1.96 -6.21 -11.42
C PHE A 122 -1.85 -6.78 -12.84
N ALA A 123 -2.36 -6.01 -13.80
CA ALA A 123 -2.29 -6.34 -15.21
C ALA A 123 -1.84 -5.11 -16.00
N PRO A 124 -1.32 -5.28 -17.22
CA PRO A 124 -1.10 -4.17 -18.13
C PRO A 124 -2.38 -3.33 -18.30
N ALA A 125 -2.23 -2.00 -18.27
CA ALA A 125 -3.28 -1.09 -18.69
C ALA A 125 -3.29 -1.06 -20.23
N ASN A 126 -4.43 -1.44 -20.81
CA ASN A 126 -4.68 -1.30 -22.26
C ASN A 126 -5.02 0.15 -22.61
#